data_AF-A0A3P5HBI5-F1
#
_entry.id   AF-A0A3P5HBI5-F1
#
_cell.length_a   1.000
_cell.length_b   1.000
_cell.length_c   1.000
_cell.angle_alpha   90.00
_cell.angle_beta   90.00
_cell.angle_gamma   90.00
#
_symmetry.space_group_name_H-M   'P 1'
#
loop_
_entity.id
_entity.type
_entity.pdbx_description
1 polymer ?
#
loop_
_entity_poly.entity_id
_entity_poly.type
_entity_poly.pdbx_seq_one_letter_code
_entity_poly.pdbx_strand_id
1 'polypeptide(L)'
;MAARQNIPAQLRLKEIQIQSLKGISNCTITFPADRKVTAIMGMNGSGKSTIIHALACCYKPRNKTSKENNRFSDFFTPHDDNNWRDSGFTAHFYAGNLDNQGNKISFVPTAAPNDTFTQVYAKVSRWQPVYARRPVKESLYLGLQTLGTLSDDLAASRHAKYAKASNPLISNKNT
;
A
#
# COMPACT_ATOMS: atom_id res chain seq x y z
N MET A 1 -9.40 -8.99 26.41
CA MET A 1 -9.39 -9.55 25.03
C MET A 1 -9.83 -8.45 24.07
N ALA A 2 -8.99 -8.01 23.14
CA ALA A 2 -9.34 -6.93 22.21
C ALA A 2 -10.17 -7.48 21.04
N ALA A 3 -11.33 -6.86 20.77
CA ALA A 3 -12.25 -7.26 19.71
C ALA A 3 -11.55 -7.43 18.36
N ARG A 4 -11.84 -8.52 17.65
CA ARG A 4 -11.44 -8.68 16.25
C ARG A 4 -12.16 -7.59 15.46
N GLN A 5 -11.41 -6.70 14.82
CA GLN A 5 -11.99 -5.72 13.90
C GLN A 5 -12.62 -6.47 12.72
N ASN A 6 -13.88 -6.17 12.42
CA ASN A 6 -14.56 -6.71 11.24
C ASN A 6 -14.09 -5.91 10.02
N ILE A 7 -13.07 -6.41 9.33
CA ILE A 7 -12.49 -5.76 8.16
C ILE A 7 -13.34 -6.14 6.94
N PRO A 8 -13.91 -5.17 6.19
CA PRO A 8 -14.66 -5.46 4.97
C PRO A 8 -13.86 -6.27 3.94
N ALA A 9 -14.55 -7.10 3.15
CA ALA A 9 -13.93 -7.98 2.17
C ALA A 9 -13.07 -7.24 1.14
N GLN A 10 -13.50 -6.04 0.73
CA GLN A 10 -12.75 -5.18 -0.18
C GLN A 10 -12.69 -3.75 0.36
N LEU A 11 -11.48 -3.20 0.35
CA LEU A 11 -11.19 -1.84 0.79
C LEU A 11 -10.49 -1.06 -0.33
N ARG A 12 -10.96 0.16 -0.55
CA ARG A 12 -10.33 1.13 -1.44
C ARG A 12 -9.98 2.39 -0.66
N LEU A 13 -8.79 2.93 -0.85
CA LEU A 13 -8.37 4.16 -0.18
C LEU A 13 -9.32 5.31 -0.55
N LYS A 14 -9.82 6.01 0.47
CA LYS A 14 -10.71 7.17 0.37
C LYS A 14 -9.97 8.44 0.75
N GLU A 15 -9.20 8.37 1.82
CA GLU A 15 -8.48 9.54 2.34
C GLU A 15 -7.33 9.09 3.24
N ILE A 16 -6.27 9.89 3.30
CA ILE A 16 -5.26 9.84 4.36
C ILE A 16 -5.16 11.23 5.02
N GLN A 17 -5.22 11.25 6.34
CA GLN A 17 -5.07 12.44 7.18
C GLN A 17 -3.79 12.29 8.01
N ILE A 18 -2.72 12.98 7.62
CA ILE A 18 -1.43 12.95 8.30
C ILE A 18 -1.41 14.04 9.36
N GLN A 19 -1.39 13.66 10.64
CA GLN A 19 -1.21 14.62 11.74
C GLN A 19 0.25 15.06 11.81
N SER A 20 1.17 14.10 11.90
CA SER A 20 2.61 14.34 11.88
C SER A 20 3.35 13.08 11.43
N LEU A 21 4.14 13.16 10.37
CA LEU A 21 4.95 12.04 9.88
C LEU A 21 6.10 12.55 9.00
N LYS A 22 7.35 12.36 9.44
CA LYS A 22 8.58 12.60 8.65
C LYS A 22 8.52 13.86 7.77
N GLY A 23 8.47 15.01 8.43
CA GLY A 23 8.48 16.33 7.78
C GLY A 23 7.14 16.79 7.21
N ILE A 24 6.08 15.97 7.29
CA ILE A 24 4.71 16.36 6.93
C ILE A 24 3.91 16.55 8.21
N SER A 25 3.18 17.64 8.29
CA SER A 25 2.20 17.90 9.35
C SER A 25 0.90 18.43 8.76
N ASN A 26 -0.23 18.10 9.40
CA ASN A 26 -1.57 18.58 9.05
C ASN A 26 -1.90 18.52 7.55
N CYS A 27 -1.67 17.35 6.93
CA CYS A 27 -1.90 17.15 5.50
C CYS A 27 -3.01 16.12 5.27
N THR A 28 -4.07 16.52 4.57
CA THR A 28 -5.15 15.63 4.16
C THR A 28 -5.13 15.44 2.65
N ILE A 29 -5.16 14.18 2.19
CA ILE A 29 -5.18 13.82 0.77
C ILE A 29 -6.37 12.89 0.53
N THR A 30 -7.25 13.26 -0.38
CA THR A 30 -8.43 12.50 -0.76
C THR A 30 -8.20 11.71 -2.05
N PHE A 31 -8.84 10.55 -2.15
CA PHE A 31 -8.76 9.63 -3.28
C PHE A 31 -10.19 9.35 -3.76
N PRO A 32 -10.65 10.03 -4.82
CA PRO A 32 -12.00 9.86 -5.33
C PRO A 32 -12.29 8.43 -5.84
N ALA A 33 -13.50 7.94 -5.60
CA ALA A 33 -13.92 6.58 -5.99
C ALA A 33 -14.06 6.38 -7.51
N ASP A 34 -14.08 7.43 -8.32
CA ASP A 34 -14.08 7.36 -9.79
C ASP A 34 -12.65 7.32 -10.37
N ARG A 35 -11.62 7.69 -9.58
CA ARG A 35 -10.22 7.79 -10.04
C ARG A 35 -9.40 6.56 -9.70
N LYS A 36 -8.87 5.88 -10.72
CA LYS A 36 -8.08 4.64 -10.57
C LYS A 36 -6.59 4.88 -10.32
N VAL A 37 -6.07 6.04 -10.76
CA VAL A 37 -4.65 6.39 -10.70
C VAL A 37 -4.53 7.79 -10.12
N THR A 38 -3.59 7.96 -9.20
CA THR A 38 -3.26 9.23 -8.55
C THR A 38 -1.77 9.48 -8.69
N ALA A 39 -1.39 10.65 -9.18
CA ALA A 39 -0.01 11.10 -9.21
C ALA A 39 0.25 12.03 -8.02
N ILE A 40 1.34 11.81 -7.28
CA ILE A 40 1.81 12.70 -6.20
C ILE A 40 3.09 13.37 -6.69
N MET A 41 3.04 14.68 -6.92
CA MET A 41 4.11 15.47 -7.54
C MET A 41 4.51 16.64 -6.64
N GLY A 42 5.72 17.19 -6.85
CA GLY A 42 6.26 18.28 -6.03
C GLY A 42 7.78 18.28 -5.96
N MET A 43 8.35 19.35 -5.39
CA MET A 43 9.80 19.56 -5.28
C MET A 43 10.49 18.50 -4.41
N ASN A 44 11.82 18.36 -4.53
CA ASN A 44 12.60 17.47 -3.68
C ASN A 44 12.45 17.86 -2.20
N GLY A 45 12.43 16.86 -1.31
CA GLY A 45 12.22 17.08 0.13
C GLY A 45 10.77 17.36 0.54
N SER A 46 9.82 17.54 -0.38
CA SER A 46 8.42 17.87 -0.05
C SER A 46 7.60 16.73 0.59
N GLY A 47 8.22 15.61 0.95
CA GLY A 47 7.54 14.49 1.62
C GLY A 47 6.79 13.49 0.71
N LYS A 48 6.89 13.57 -0.62
CA LYS A 48 6.21 12.63 -1.55
C LYS A 48 6.44 11.15 -1.19
N SER A 49 7.70 10.78 -0.99
CA SER A 49 8.07 9.41 -0.62
C SER A 49 7.50 9.03 0.75
N THR A 50 7.46 9.97 1.71
CA THR A 50 6.84 9.76 3.03
C THR A 50 5.37 9.36 2.89
N ILE A 51 4.60 10.04 2.02
CA ILE A 51 3.20 9.70 1.75
C ILE A 51 3.08 8.29 1.18
N ILE A 52 3.90 7.96 0.17
CA ILE A 52 3.88 6.64 -0.46
C ILE A 52 4.26 5.54 0.55
N HIS A 53 5.24 5.78 1.42
CA HIS A 53 5.65 4.85 2.47
C HIS A 53 4.54 4.62 3.50
N ALA A 54 3.85 5.68 3.91
CA ALA A 54 2.68 5.59 4.80
C ALA A 54 1.58 4.72 4.18
N LEU A 55 1.27 4.95 2.90
CA LEU A 55 0.27 4.19 2.16
C LEU A 55 0.65 2.72 1.98
N ALA A 56 1.93 2.43 1.73
CA ALA A 56 2.44 1.05 1.65
C ALA A 56 2.23 0.32 2.99
N CYS A 57 2.42 1.03 4.11
CA CYS A 57 2.26 0.47 5.45
C CYS A 57 0.80 0.21 5.85
N CYS A 58 -0.19 0.78 5.15
CA CYS A 58 -1.61 0.59 5.46
C CYS A 58 -2.10 -0.85 5.29
N TYR A 59 -1.39 -1.66 4.50
CA TYR A 59 -1.82 -2.99 4.14
C TYR A 59 -0.80 -4.05 4.55
N LYS A 60 -1.30 -5.22 4.93
CA LYS A 60 -0.53 -6.46 4.98
C LYS A 60 -0.58 -7.13 3.59
N PRO A 61 0.52 -7.22 2.83
CA PRO A 61 0.58 -8.00 1.59
C PRO A 61 0.12 -9.45 1.81
N ARG A 62 -0.66 -9.99 0.87
CA ARG A 62 -1.18 -11.36 0.92
C ARG A 62 -0.19 -12.39 0.36
N ASN A 63 0.43 -12.12 -0.79
CA ASN A 63 1.32 -13.07 -1.47
C ASN A 63 2.66 -12.46 -1.94
N LYS A 64 2.64 -11.29 -2.59
CA LYS A 64 3.86 -10.59 -3.04
C LYS A 64 4.17 -9.40 -2.13
N THR A 65 5.42 -9.29 -1.69
CA THR A 65 5.87 -8.21 -0.81
C THR A 65 6.92 -7.35 -1.50
N SER A 66 6.80 -6.05 -1.33
CA SER A 66 7.83 -5.06 -1.62
C SER A 66 8.66 -4.78 -0.37
N LYS A 67 9.90 -5.27 -0.30
CA LYS A 67 10.67 -5.42 0.96
C LYS A 67 9.87 -6.20 2.04
N GLU A 68 10.48 -6.48 3.18
CA GLU A 68 10.05 -7.45 4.23
C GLU A 68 8.68 -7.16 4.91
N ASN A 69 7.61 -7.19 4.11
CA ASN A 69 6.20 -7.10 4.48
C ASN A 69 5.62 -5.69 4.69
N ASN A 70 6.22 -4.62 4.14
CA ASN A 70 5.74 -3.23 4.26
C ASN A 70 5.53 -2.79 5.73
N ARG A 71 6.46 -3.11 6.63
CA ARG A 71 6.36 -2.69 8.03
C ARG A 71 6.77 -1.23 8.14
N PHE A 72 6.25 -0.53 9.15
CA PHE A 72 6.64 0.86 9.39
C PHE A 72 8.14 0.98 9.71
N SER A 73 8.73 -0.01 10.39
CA SER A 73 10.17 -0.05 10.69
C SER A 73 11.06 -0.02 9.44
N ASP A 74 10.53 -0.49 8.30
CA ASP A 74 11.28 -0.61 7.05
C ASP A 74 11.43 0.75 6.34
N PHE A 75 10.55 1.71 6.65
CA PHE A 75 10.51 3.04 6.06
C PHE A 75 10.77 4.18 7.06
N PHE A 76 10.37 3.95 8.32
CA PHE A 76 10.48 4.84 9.46
C PHE A 76 11.35 4.17 10.54
N THR A 77 12.59 3.88 10.15
CA THR A 77 13.59 3.27 11.03
C THR A 77 13.97 4.29 12.11
N PRO A 78 13.84 3.94 13.40
CA PRO A 78 14.33 4.78 14.49
C PRO A 78 15.84 4.97 14.38
N HIS A 79 16.32 6.14 14.76
CA HIS A 79 17.74 6.46 14.95
C HIS A 79 17.87 7.37 16.18
N ASP A 80 19.09 7.65 16.60
CA ASP A 80 19.36 8.28 17.91
C ASP A 80 18.63 9.61 18.11
N ASP A 81 18.50 10.41 17.05
CA ASP A 81 17.83 11.71 17.08
C ASP A 81 16.30 11.64 16.90
N ASN A 82 15.76 10.51 16.45
CA ASN A 82 14.33 10.39 16.17
C ASN A 82 13.81 8.94 16.27
N ASN A 83 12.94 8.71 17.25
CA ASN A 83 12.27 7.44 17.48
C ASN A 83 10.83 7.37 16.91
N TRP A 84 10.44 8.42 16.17
CA TRP A 84 9.12 8.61 15.56
C TRP A 84 7.96 8.66 16.55
N ARG A 85 8.20 8.87 17.85
CA ARG A 85 7.12 9.04 18.83
C ARG A 85 6.19 10.19 18.42
N ASP A 86 4.92 10.00 18.73
CA ASP A 86 3.82 10.93 18.44
C ASP A 86 3.59 11.18 16.94
N SER A 87 4.28 10.45 16.07
CA SER A 87 3.97 10.42 14.64
C SER A 87 2.73 9.55 14.39
N GLY A 88 1.87 10.00 13.49
CA GLY A 88 0.63 9.32 13.16
C GLY A 88 -0.09 9.87 11.94
N PHE A 89 -0.95 9.01 11.39
CA PHE A 89 -1.91 9.34 10.36
C PHE A 89 -3.16 8.49 10.50
N THR A 90 -4.28 8.95 9.97
CA THR A 90 -5.53 8.20 9.86
C THR A 90 -5.80 7.89 8.41
N ALA A 91 -6.09 6.64 8.08
CA ALA A 91 -6.51 6.23 6.74
C ALA A 91 -8.00 5.87 6.75
N HIS A 92 -8.74 6.47 5.83
CA HIS A 92 -10.13 6.14 5.55
C HIS A 92 -10.20 5.36 4.24
N PHE A 93 -11.07 4.35 4.23
CA PHE A 93 -11.29 3.48 3.08
C PHE A 93 -12.76 3.41 2.75
N TYR A 94 -13.10 3.39 1.47
CA TYR A 94 -14.38 2.88 1.02
C TYR A 94 -14.43 1.38 1.29
N ALA A 95 -15.48 0.93 1.98
CA ALA A 95 -15.88 -0.46 2.09
C ALA A 95 -16.76 -0.82 0.90
N GLY A 96 -16.63 -2.03 0.37
CA GLY A 96 -17.40 -2.45 -0.80
C GLY A 96 -17.12 -3.87 -1.22
N ASN A 97 -17.54 -4.16 -2.45
CA ASN A 97 -17.28 -5.41 -3.15
C ASN A 97 -16.66 -5.14 -4.53
N LEU A 98 -16.04 -6.16 -5.10
CA LEU A 98 -15.66 -6.14 -6.51
C LEU A 98 -16.79 -6.79 -7.31
N ASP A 99 -17.31 -6.07 -8.28
CA ASP A 99 -18.18 -6.61 -9.31
C ASP A 99 -17.33 -7.00 -10.52
N ASN A 100 -17.58 -8.19 -11.05
CA ASN A 100 -16.86 -8.75 -12.19
C ASN A 100 -17.85 -9.02 -13.33
N GLN A 101 -17.91 -8.09 -14.27
CA GLN A 101 -18.72 -8.18 -15.48
C GLN A 101 -17.86 -8.70 -16.64
N GLY A 102 -17.15 -9.81 -16.42
CA GLY A 102 -16.25 -10.46 -17.38
C GLY A 102 -15.02 -9.62 -17.75
N ASN A 103 -15.20 -8.67 -18.68
CA ASN A 103 -14.13 -7.80 -19.19
C ASN A 103 -13.84 -6.58 -18.30
N LYS A 104 -14.67 -6.34 -17.28
CA LYS A 104 -14.57 -5.17 -16.41
C LYS A 104 -14.72 -5.57 -14.95
N ILE A 105 -13.67 -5.34 -14.18
CA ILE A 105 -13.70 -5.38 -12.71
C ILE A 105 -13.93 -3.95 -12.22
N SER A 106 -14.99 -3.75 -11.43
CA SER A 106 -15.31 -2.46 -10.80
C SER A 106 -15.53 -2.61 -9.30
N PHE A 107 -15.08 -1.61 -8.55
CA PHE A 107 -15.36 -1.51 -7.12
C PHE A 107 -16.75 -0.90 -6.93
N VAL A 108 -17.63 -1.60 -6.22
CA VAL A 108 -18.97 -1.14 -5.85
C VAL A 108 -18.96 -0.84 -4.34
N PRO A 109 -19.06 0.44 -3.93
CA PRO A 109 -19.12 0.80 -2.53
C PRO A 109 -20.34 0.19 -1.83
N THR A 110 -20.19 -0.17 -0.56
CA THR A 110 -21.30 -0.52 0.32
C THR A 110 -22.14 0.74 0.57
N ALA A 111 -23.46 0.58 0.67
CA ALA A 111 -24.36 1.68 1.03
C ALA A 111 -24.08 2.20 2.45
N ALA A 112 -24.34 3.50 2.66
CA ALA A 112 -24.32 4.09 3.98
C ALA A 112 -25.25 3.34 4.95
N PRO A 113 -24.90 3.24 6.25
CA PRO A 113 -23.77 3.89 6.92
C PRO A 113 -22.46 3.08 6.92
N ASN A 114 -22.44 1.90 6.29
CA ASN A 114 -21.30 0.98 6.32
C ASN A 114 -20.34 1.17 5.14
N ASP A 115 -20.34 2.36 4.53
CA ASP A 115 -19.57 2.68 3.33
C ASP A 115 -18.09 2.97 3.63
N THR A 116 -17.74 3.22 4.90
CA THR A 116 -16.42 3.70 5.31
C THR A 116 -15.81 2.81 6.40
N PHE A 117 -14.55 2.42 6.20
CA PHE A 117 -13.71 1.81 7.22
C PHE A 117 -12.56 2.76 7.58
N THR A 118 -12.32 2.98 8.87
CA THR A 118 -11.30 3.92 9.37
C THR A 118 -10.24 3.18 10.16
N GLN A 119 -8.97 3.46 9.85
CA GLN A 119 -7.83 2.90 10.57
C GLN A 119 -6.86 4.01 10.99
N VAL A 120 -6.65 4.14 12.30
CA VAL A 120 -5.67 5.05 12.89
C VAL A 120 -4.32 4.34 12.96
N TYR A 121 -3.26 5.02 12.53
CA TYR A 121 -1.87 4.60 12.65
C TYR A 121 -1.10 5.58 13.52
N ALA A 122 -0.47 5.09 14.59
CA ALA A 122 0.27 5.95 15.51
C ALA A 122 1.46 5.24 16.11
N LYS A 123 2.54 5.98 16.34
CA LYS A 123 3.73 5.50 17.04
C LYS A 123 3.73 6.02 18.47
N VAL A 124 3.36 5.12 19.37
CA VAL A 124 3.52 5.29 20.82
C VAL A 124 4.84 4.63 21.25
N SER A 125 4.82 3.58 22.05
CA SER A 125 5.99 2.69 22.22
C SER A 125 6.31 1.91 20.93
N ARG A 126 5.29 1.40 20.25
CA ARG A 126 5.35 0.71 18.95
C ARG A 126 4.30 1.26 17.99
N TRP A 127 4.50 1.00 16.70
CA TRP A 127 3.50 1.32 15.68
C TRP A 127 2.20 0.53 15.94
N GLN A 128 1.11 1.27 16.07
CA GLN A 128 -0.26 0.77 16.16
C GLN A 128 -1.00 1.07 14.85
N PRO A 129 -1.95 0.22 14.41
CA PRO A 129 -2.17 -1.12 14.92
C PRO A 129 -0.93 -1.99 14.67
N VAL A 130 -0.75 -3.00 15.53
CA VAL A 130 0.25 -4.02 15.27
C VAL A 130 0.04 -4.64 13.90
N TYR A 131 1.13 -5.01 13.25
CA TYR A 131 1.15 -5.46 11.86
C TYR A 131 0.07 -6.52 11.53
N ALA A 132 -0.14 -7.49 12.43
CA ALA A 132 -1.11 -8.58 12.26
C ALA A 132 -2.59 -8.13 12.17
N ARG A 133 -2.92 -6.90 12.61
CA ARG A 133 -4.29 -6.37 12.61
C ARG A 133 -4.59 -5.47 11.42
N ARG A 134 -3.64 -5.30 10.48
CA ARG A 134 -3.84 -4.48 9.30
C ARG A 134 -4.70 -5.20 8.26
N PRO A 135 -5.45 -4.45 7.43
CA PRO A 135 -6.15 -5.03 6.30
C PRO A 135 -5.22 -5.79 5.37
N VAL A 136 -5.64 -6.98 4.94
CA VAL A 136 -4.86 -7.82 4.01
C VAL A 136 -5.25 -7.46 2.58
N LYS A 137 -4.28 -7.03 1.77
CA LYS A 137 -4.50 -6.63 0.37
C LYS A 137 -3.26 -6.94 -0.47
N GLU A 138 -3.45 -7.29 -1.74
CA GLU A 138 -2.34 -7.31 -2.69
C GLU A 138 -1.77 -5.89 -2.81
N SER A 139 -0.54 -5.69 -2.37
CA SER A 139 0.11 -4.39 -2.28
C SER A 139 1.59 -4.54 -2.61
N LEU A 140 2.04 -3.76 -3.59
CA LEU A 140 3.41 -3.76 -4.06
C LEU A 140 3.91 -2.31 -4.10
N TYR A 141 4.91 -2.03 -3.28
CA TYR A 141 5.72 -0.82 -3.34
C TYR A 141 6.89 -1.04 -4.30
N LEU A 142 6.92 -0.27 -5.39
CA LEU A 142 8.00 -0.30 -6.37
C LEU A 142 8.89 0.92 -6.13
N GLY A 143 10.04 0.71 -5.50
CA GLY A 143 11.06 1.74 -5.29
C GLY A 143 12.19 1.60 -6.30
N LEU A 144 12.85 2.70 -6.65
CA LEU A 144 14.06 2.64 -7.49
C LEU A 144 15.17 1.82 -6.82
N GLN A 145 15.28 1.91 -5.49
CA GLN A 145 16.19 1.11 -4.68
C GLN A 145 15.85 -0.40 -4.63
N THR A 146 14.71 -0.80 -5.20
CA THR A 146 14.32 -2.23 -5.34
C THR A 146 14.45 -2.72 -6.79
N LEU A 147 14.74 -1.82 -7.72
CA LEU A 147 15.12 -2.16 -9.08
C LEU A 147 16.64 -2.20 -9.08
N GLY A 148 17.25 -3.36 -9.31
CA GLY A 148 18.69 -3.44 -9.51
C GLY A 148 19.07 -2.41 -10.56
N THR A 149 19.84 -1.40 -10.18
CA THR A 149 20.32 -0.45 -11.16
C THR A 149 21.38 -1.15 -11.99
N LEU A 150 21.52 -0.78 -13.27
CA LEU A 150 22.59 -1.33 -14.12
C LEU A 150 24.00 -1.09 -13.52
N SER A 151 24.13 -0.22 -12.52
CA SER A 151 25.35 0.06 -11.77
C SER A 151 25.67 -0.99 -10.70
N ASP A 152 24.66 -1.72 -10.21
CA ASP A 152 24.81 -2.73 -9.14
C ASP A 152 25.05 -4.14 -9.67
N ASP A 153 24.86 -4.35 -10.98
CA ASP A 153 25.04 -5.62 -11.66
C ASP A 153 26.17 -5.50 -12.70
N LEU A 154 27.39 -5.85 -12.29
CA LEU A 154 28.58 -5.88 -13.16
C LEU A 154 28.42 -6.85 -14.36
N ALA A 155 27.41 -7.73 -14.35
CA ALA A 155 27.06 -8.64 -15.44
C ALA A 155 25.89 -8.15 -16.32
N ALA A 156 25.24 -7.03 -15.98
CA ALA A 156 24.14 -6.46 -16.75
C ALA A 156 24.62 -5.81 -18.05
N SER A 157 25.01 -6.65 -19.01
CA SER A 157 25.22 -6.25 -20.40
C SER A 157 23.91 -5.70 -20.97
N ARG A 158 24.04 -4.64 -21.78
CA ARG A 158 23.02 -3.65 -22.20
C ARG A 158 21.72 -4.15 -22.87
N HIS A 159 21.39 -5.44 -22.89
CA HIS A 159 20.20 -5.96 -23.55
C HIS A 159 19.59 -7.16 -22.80
N ALA A 160 18.70 -6.89 -21.86
CA ALA A 160 17.77 -7.93 -21.40
C ALA A 160 16.72 -8.17 -22.49
N LYS A 161 16.90 -9.25 -23.28
CA LYS A 161 15.86 -9.70 -24.21
C LYS A 161 14.68 -10.25 -23.42
N TYR A 162 13.57 -9.54 -23.41
CA TYR A 162 12.31 -10.04 -22.87
C TYR A 162 11.77 -11.15 -23.79
N ALA A 163 11.79 -12.39 -23.32
CA ALA A 163 11.07 -13.49 -23.96
C ALA A 163 9.61 -13.49 -23.45
N LYS A 164 8.65 -13.45 -24.38
CA LYS A 164 7.24 -13.70 -24.03
C LYS A 164 7.12 -15.15 -23.54
N ALA A 165 6.58 -15.33 -22.34
CA ALA A 165 6.16 -16.65 -21.89
C ALA A 165 5.01 -17.12 -22.79
N SER A 166 5.24 -18.16 -23.58
CA SER A 166 4.17 -18.89 -24.24
C SER A 166 3.38 -19.65 -23.18
N ASN A 167 2.09 -19.35 -23.07
CA ASN A 167 1.18 -20.16 -22.26
C ASN A 167 1.16 -21.59 -22.84
N PRO A 168 1.34 -22.64 -22.03
CA PRO A 168 1.04 -23.99 -22.49
C PRO A 168 -0.47 -24.08 -22.72
N LEU A 169 -0.85 -24.31 -23.97
CA LEU A 169 -2.21 -24.69 -24.34
C LEU A 169 -2.58 -25.96 -23.59
N ILE A 170 -3.73 -25.93 -22.92
CA ILE A 170 -4.38 -27.09 -22.33
C ILE A 170 -4.68 -28.05 -23.50
N SER A 171 -3.86 -29.09 -23.65
CA SER A 171 -4.21 -30.25 -24.45
C SER A 171 -5.17 -31.09 -23.63
N ASN A 172 -6.46 -31.01 -23.98
CA ASN A 172 -7.48 -31.92 -23.47
C ASN A 172 -7.09 -33.36 -23.82
N LYS A 173 -6.94 -34.20 -22.79
CA LYS A 173 -7.14 -35.64 -22.94
C LYS A 173 -8.62 -35.85 -23.29
N ASN A 174 -8.90 -36.51 -24.40
CA ASN A 174 -10.04 -37.40 -24.53
C ASN A 174 -9.87 -38.31 -25.76
N THR A 175 -10.06 -39.61 -25.49
CA THR A 175 -10.18 -40.78 -26.37
C THR A 175 -8.94 -41.26 -27.10
#